data_AF-A0A2N7VB33-F1
#
_entry.id   AF-A0A2N7VB33-F1
#
_cell.length_a   1.000
_cell.length_b   1.000
_cell.length_c   1.000
_cell.angle_alpha   90.00
_cell.angle_beta   90.00
_cell.angle_gamma   90.00
#
_symmetry.space_group_name_H-M   'P 1'
#
loop_
_entity.id
_entity.type
_entity.pdbx_description
1 polymer ?
#
loop_
_entity_poly.entity_id
_entity_poly.type
_entity_poly.pdbx_seq_one_letter_code
_entity_poly.pdbx_strand_id
1 'polypeptide(L)'
;MVQTMQASTQQTSESKDSQRRQEWTLQTGLTFFNGLLDVIFKISVLLLVLPALAILAYLRTIHRTDLFLPAVASAPGLFALLEATFILCVVLLASFVAPSWIASQIADTYGKTERPTHGSAGFVIFSGVVFGLFFLTLAHLSDAAWPAWLKWIVGILLALLIPTVLFLLAWQSPRGLRTLTNAERADRKLRVQKSIKRTLWVCGAAVLTLSTLVTFDILFPLYGLTGNGWRIWAVGTSVFPATLLPAGMYLARRSWGDSRAKAIATSAMMLALTVFVLLINGISPEPLMRLTMRAMSIGEKEPRTFELVTKTERAAYEALGFRFIKGSDFFKATIRFQFGDVKLICVEPYDIASPNPAALGSLGTGRKPKTPVPETGCVTPLKDEVKVVEPPATGLVASMWESSSTAAHPPQKQAIGVRAP
;
A
#
# COMPACT_ATOMS: atom_id res chain seq x y z
N MET A 1 -31.55 60.19 13.95
CA MET A 1 -31.29 59.21 15.02
C MET A 1 -31.88 57.82 14.73
N VAL A 2 -31.98 57.40 13.46
CA VAL A 2 -32.65 56.13 13.04
C VAL A 2 -31.69 55.18 12.27
N GLN A 3 -30.48 55.63 11.92
CA GLN A 3 -29.52 54.83 11.13
C GLN A 3 -28.64 53.86 11.93
N THR A 4 -28.65 53.93 13.26
CA THR A 4 -27.80 53.06 14.10
C THR A 4 -28.46 51.72 14.48
N MET A 5 -29.76 51.53 14.23
CA MET A 5 -30.46 50.29 14.57
C MET A 5 -30.42 49.21 13.48
N GLN A 6 -30.16 49.54 12.21
CA GLN A 6 -30.14 48.55 11.11
C GLN A 6 -28.82 47.76 11.02
N ALA A 7 -27.71 48.30 11.54
CA ALA A 7 -26.42 47.63 11.49
C ALA A 7 -26.31 46.43 12.45
N SER A 8 -27.00 46.45 13.60
CA SER A 8 -26.89 45.36 14.59
C SER A 8 -27.75 44.13 14.23
N THR A 9 -28.84 44.31 13.48
CA THR A 9 -29.71 43.21 13.04
C THR A 9 -29.11 42.42 11.87
N GLN A 10 -28.30 43.08 11.02
CA GLN A 10 -27.67 42.44 9.87
C GLN A 10 -26.49 41.54 10.29
N GLN A 11 -25.67 41.99 11.25
CA GLN A 11 -24.56 41.18 11.80
C GLN A 11 -25.04 39.94 12.58
N THR A 12 -26.19 40.00 13.24
CA THR A 12 -26.76 38.83 13.95
C THR A 12 -27.36 37.79 13.01
N SER A 13 -27.75 38.18 11.80
CA SER A 13 -28.27 37.24 10.78
C SER A 13 -27.18 36.45 10.06
N GLU A 14 -26.06 37.09 9.67
CA GLU A 14 -24.91 36.40 9.05
C GLU A 14 -24.20 35.45 10.03
N SER A 15 -24.16 35.81 11.32
CA SER A 15 -23.63 34.95 12.38
C SER A 15 -24.49 33.69 12.59
N LYS A 16 -25.81 33.81 12.57
CA LYS A 16 -26.71 32.64 12.73
C LYS A 16 -26.70 31.72 11.50
N ASP A 17 -26.58 32.27 10.29
CA ASP A 17 -26.50 31.47 9.06
C ASP A 17 -25.15 30.76 8.89
N SER A 18 -24.05 31.36 9.32
CA SER A 18 -22.74 30.70 9.36
C SER A 18 -22.69 29.58 10.41
N GLN A 19 -23.26 29.81 11.59
CA GLN A 19 -23.35 28.81 12.65
C GLN A 19 -24.28 27.64 12.28
N ARG A 20 -25.45 27.91 11.67
CA ARG A 20 -26.33 26.86 11.10
C ARG A 20 -25.65 26.06 10.00
N ARG A 21 -24.85 26.69 9.13
CA ARG A 21 -24.08 25.95 8.10
C ARG A 21 -23.02 25.05 8.71
N GLN A 22 -22.31 25.51 9.75
CA GLN A 22 -21.31 24.71 10.45
C GLN A 22 -21.93 23.49 11.15
N GLU A 23 -23.04 23.67 11.86
CA GLU A 23 -23.75 22.57 12.52
C GLU A 23 -24.28 21.53 11.53
N TRP A 24 -24.85 21.98 10.40
CA TRP A 24 -25.28 21.09 9.32
C TRP A 24 -24.11 20.31 8.72
N THR A 25 -22.95 20.94 8.53
CA THR A 25 -21.76 20.25 8.01
C THR A 25 -21.21 19.21 8.98
N LEU A 26 -21.27 19.46 10.30
CA LEU A 26 -20.82 18.50 11.31
C LEU A 26 -21.76 17.29 11.43
N GLN A 27 -23.08 17.51 11.48
CA GLN A 27 -24.05 16.41 11.52
C GLN A 27 -24.05 15.57 10.24
N THR A 28 -23.94 16.22 9.08
CA THR A 28 -23.82 15.52 7.79
C THR A 28 -22.49 14.75 7.70
N GLY A 29 -21.41 15.32 8.26
CA GLY A 29 -20.12 14.64 8.38
C GLY A 29 -20.20 13.40 9.25
N LEU A 30 -20.74 13.50 10.47
CA LEU A 30 -20.88 12.37 11.40
C LEU A 30 -21.76 11.25 10.83
N THR A 31 -22.89 11.59 10.21
CA THR A 31 -23.75 10.58 9.57
C THR A 31 -23.05 9.89 8.39
N PHE A 32 -22.26 10.62 7.61
CA PHE A 32 -21.42 10.04 6.56
C PHE A 32 -20.32 9.14 7.13
N PHE A 33 -19.61 9.57 8.17
CA PHE A 33 -18.57 8.77 8.83
C PHE A 33 -19.13 7.48 9.43
N ASN A 34 -20.29 7.55 10.10
CA ASN A 34 -20.97 6.37 10.64
C ASN A 34 -21.38 5.41 9.52
N GLY A 35 -21.93 5.91 8.41
CA GLY A 35 -22.25 5.09 7.25
C GLY A 35 -21.01 4.47 6.60
N LEU A 36 -19.91 5.22 6.51
CA LEU A 36 -18.63 4.73 5.97
C LEU A 36 -18.04 3.65 6.88
N LEU A 37 -18.05 3.84 8.20
CA LEU A 37 -17.59 2.85 9.16
C LEU A 37 -18.43 1.57 9.09
N ASP A 38 -19.76 1.67 9.04
CA ASP A 38 -20.64 0.50 8.88
C ASP A 38 -20.31 -0.30 7.61
N VAL A 39 -20.08 0.40 6.50
CA VAL A 39 -19.63 -0.24 5.26
C VAL A 39 -18.24 -0.86 5.41
N ILE A 40 -17.29 -0.18 6.04
CA ILE A 40 -15.95 -0.71 6.31
C ILE A 40 -16.05 -1.97 7.17
N PHE A 41 -16.82 -1.97 8.26
CA PHE A 41 -17.00 -3.16 9.10
C PHE A 41 -17.61 -4.34 8.33
N LYS A 42 -18.66 -4.09 7.53
CA LYS A 42 -19.29 -5.13 6.70
C LYS A 42 -18.32 -5.71 5.66
N ILE A 43 -17.53 -4.85 5.01
CA ILE A 43 -16.52 -5.26 4.03
C ILE A 43 -15.36 -5.97 4.73
N SER A 44 -14.94 -5.50 5.91
CA SER A 44 -13.86 -6.11 6.71
C SER A 44 -14.20 -7.54 7.10
N VAL A 45 -15.45 -7.87 7.46
CA VAL A 45 -15.84 -9.27 7.75
C VAL A 45 -15.61 -10.17 6.53
N LEU A 46 -15.93 -9.69 5.33
CA LEU A 46 -15.68 -10.45 4.09
C LEU A 46 -14.19 -10.51 3.75
N LEU A 47 -13.47 -9.40 3.96
CA LEU A 47 -12.05 -9.31 3.66
C LEU A 47 -11.16 -10.02 4.68
N LEU A 48 -11.63 -10.30 5.89
CA LEU A 48 -10.91 -11.05 6.94
C LEU A 48 -10.45 -12.43 6.45
N VAL A 49 -11.21 -13.02 5.53
CA VAL A 49 -10.88 -14.30 4.90
C VAL A 49 -9.58 -14.20 4.10
N LEU A 50 -9.27 -13.04 3.50
CA LEU A 50 -8.06 -12.86 2.71
C LEU A 50 -6.79 -12.99 3.58
N PRO A 51 -6.51 -12.18 4.61
CA PRO A 51 -5.31 -12.37 5.42
C PRO A 51 -5.28 -13.74 6.12
N ALA A 52 -6.42 -14.35 6.46
CA ALA A 52 -6.44 -15.72 6.96
C ALA A 52 -5.96 -16.74 5.90
N LEU A 53 -6.47 -16.66 4.67
CA LEU A 53 -6.00 -17.50 3.57
C LEU A 53 -4.53 -17.25 3.24
N ALA A 54 -4.02 -16.05 3.50
CA ALA A 54 -2.62 -15.69 3.28
C ALA A 54 -1.71 -16.48 4.19
N ILE A 55 -2.04 -16.45 5.48
CA ILE A 55 -1.34 -17.17 6.53
C ILE A 55 -1.45 -18.66 6.25
N LEU A 56 -2.64 -19.17 5.88
CA LEU A 56 -2.80 -20.58 5.52
C LEU A 56 -1.94 -20.97 4.31
N ALA A 57 -1.93 -20.15 3.27
CA ALA A 57 -1.10 -20.36 2.10
C ALA A 57 0.38 -20.41 2.52
N TYR A 58 0.86 -19.43 3.29
CA TYR A 58 2.21 -19.39 3.86
C TYR A 58 2.54 -20.63 4.70
N LEU A 59 1.65 -21.06 5.59
CA LEU A 59 1.87 -22.24 6.42
C LEU A 59 1.92 -23.53 5.60
N ARG A 60 1.17 -23.63 4.49
CA ARG A 60 1.33 -24.71 3.51
C ARG A 60 2.72 -24.72 2.89
N THR A 61 3.31 -23.55 2.65
CA THR A 61 4.66 -23.43 2.06
C THR A 61 5.74 -24.04 2.96
N ILE A 62 5.62 -23.85 4.27
CA ILE A 62 6.56 -24.39 5.24
C ILE A 62 6.14 -25.76 5.80
N HIS A 63 5.11 -26.39 5.23
CA HIS A 63 4.54 -27.66 5.68
C HIS A 63 4.11 -27.68 7.17
N ARG A 64 3.70 -26.53 7.72
CA ARG A 64 3.27 -26.38 9.13
C ARG A 64 1.86 -25.80 9.26
N THR A 65 0.90 -26.42 8.57
CA THR A 65 -0.51 -26.00 8.61
C THR A 65 -1.18 -26.23 9.97
N ASP A 66 -0.59 -27.08 10.81
CA ASP A 66 -0.95 -27.30 12.21
C ASP A 66 -0.93 -26.00 13.04
N LEU A 67 -0.08 -25.04 12.66
CA LEU A 67 0.05 -23.75 13.34
C LEU A 67 -1.07 -22.76 13.02
N PHE A 68 -1.90 -23.03 12.01
CA PHE A 68 -2.90 -22.08 11.53
C PHE A 68 -3.98 -21.82 12.57
N LEU A 69 -4.62 -22.88 13.07
CA LEU A 69 -5.74 -22.77 13.99
C LEU A 69 -5.32 -22.14 15.33
N PRO A 70 -4.21 -22.56 15.97
CA PRO A 70 -3.74 -21.91 17.20
C PRO A 70 -3.35 -20.44 16.98
N ALA A 71 -2.73 -20.12 15.84
CA ALA A 71 -2.30 -18.75 15.54
C ALA A 71 -3.51 -17.82 15.35
N VAL A 72 -4.49 -18.22 14.53
CA VAL A 72 -5.67 -17.40 14.20
C VAL A 72 -6.70 -17.36 15.34
N ALA A 73 -6.86 -18.45 16.09
CA ALA A 73 -7.81 -18.50 17.22
C ALA A 73 -7.27 -17.83 18.49
N SER A 74 -5.97 -17.56 18.59
CA SER A 74 -5.41 -16.78 19.69
C SER A 74 -5.97 -15.35 19.67
N ALA A 75 -6.24 -14.78 20.84
CA ALA A 75 -6.68 -13.39 20.95
C ALA A 75 -5.77 -12.41 20.19
N PRO A 76 -4.42 -12.41 20.39
CA PRO A 76 -3.54 -11.51 19.64
C PRO A 76 -3.51 -11.82 18.14
N GLY A 77 -3.69 -13.07 17.72
CA GLY A 77 -3.77 -13.41 16.29
C GLY A 77 -5.04 -12.87 15.64
N LEU A 78 -6.18 -12.92 16.33
CA LEU A 78 -7.42 -12.32 15.85
C LEU A 78 -7.30 -10.79 15.75
N PHE A 79 -6.68 -10.14 16.73
CA PHE A 79 -6.40 -8.70 16.68
C PHE A 79 -5.49 -8.35 15.50
N ALA A 80 -4.41 -9.10 15.29
CA ALA A 80 -3.50 -8.90 14.16
C ALA A 80 -4.22 -9.11 12.81
N LEU A 81 -5.11 -10.10 12.69
CA LEU A 81 -5.94 -10.29 11.49
C LEU A 81 -6.90 -9.13 11.24
N LEU A 82 -7.51 -8.59 12.29
CA LEU A 82 -8.38 -7.42 12.17
C LEU A 82 -7.57 -6.20 11.73
N GLU A 83 -6.41 -5.95 12.34
CA GLU A 83 -5.49 -4.88 11.96
C GLU A 83 -5.05 -5.01 10.50
N ALA A 84 -4.63 -6.22 10.09
CA ALA A 84 -4.32 -6.56 8.69
C ALA A 84 -5.44 -6.13 7.74
N THR A 85 -6.67 -6.50 8.10
CA THR A 85 -7.85 -6.28 7.31
C THR A 85 -8.19 -4.80 7.23
N PHE A 86 -8.04 -4.05 8.32
CA PHE A 86 -8.22 -2.60 8.30
C PHE A 86 -7.19 -1.91 7.42
N ILE A 87 -5.91 -2.29 7.50
CA ILE A 87 -4.87 -1.77 6.62
C ILE A 87 -5.21 -2.10 5.17
N LEU A 88 -5.61 -3.34 4.88
CA LEU A 88 -6.06 -3.78 3.56
C LEU A 88 -7.21 -2.91 3.04
N CYS A 89 -8.24 -2.72 3.86
CA CYS A 89 -9.40 -1.88 3.56
C CYS A 89 -8.97 -0.45 3.24
N VAL A 90 -8.14 0.16 4.08
CA VAL A 90 -7.65 1.53 3.89
C VAL A 90 -6.86 1.63 2.59
N VAL A 91 -5.96 0.69 2.31
CA VAL A 91 -5.17 0.66 1.06
C VAL A 91 -6.09 0.50 -0.16
N LEU A 92 -7.06 -0.41 -0.12
CA LEU A 92 -8.00 -0.64 -1.22
C LEU A 92 -8.91 0.58 -1.45
N LEU A 93 -9.43 1.20 -0.39
CA LEU A 93 -10.24 2.41 -0.46
C LEU A 93 -9.41 3.59 -1.00
N ALA A 94 -8.18 3.78 -0.50
CA ALA A 94 -7.29 4.81 -0.98
C ALA A 94 -6.90 4.61 -2.46
N SER A 95 -6.70 3.35 -2.89
CA SER A 95 -6.25 3.02 -4.23
C SER A 95 -7.37 3.04 -5.28
N PHE A 96 -8.58 2.61 -4.94
CA PHE A 96 -9.67 2.48 -5.91
C PHE A 96 -10.81 3.47 -5.70
N VAL A 97 -11.14 3.80 -4.45
CA VAL A 97 -12.26 4.71 -4.15
C VAL A 97 -11.80 6.17 -4.20
N ALA A 98 -10.64 6.52 -3.66
CA ALA A 98 -10.21 7.91 -3.57
C ALA A 98 -10.02 8.60 -4.95
N PRO A 99 -9.35 8.00 -5.95
CA PRO A 99 -9.23 8.62 -7.28
C PRO A 99 -10.58 8.86 -7.93
N SER A 100 -11.48 7.86 -7.85
CA SER A 100 -12.84 7.96 -8.36
C SER A 100 -13.67 9.01 -7.62
N TRP A 101 -13.58 9.06 -6.30
CA TRP A 101 -14.28 10.03 -5.48
C TRP A 101 -13.86 11.47 -5.83
N ILE A 102 -12.55 11.72 -5.93
CA ILE A 102 -11.99 13.02 -6.29
C ILE A 102 -12.40 13.41 -7.72
N ALA A 103 -12.36 12.50 -8.68
CA ALA A 103 -12.84 12.76 -10.03
C ALA A 103 -14.36 13.05 -10.07
N SER A 104 -15.15 12.42 -9.21
CA SER A 104 -16.60 12.66 -9.12
C SER A 104 -16.96 14.07 -8.63
N GLN A 105 -16.04 14.76 -7.93
CA GLN A 105 -16.21 16.15 -7.49
C GLN A 105 -16.33 17.15 -8.65
N ILE A 106 -16.07 16.70 -9.88
CA ILE A 106 -16.43 17.45 -11.10
C ILE A 106 -17.94 17.73 -11.14
N ALA A 107 -18.79 16.87 -10.58
CA ALA A 107 -20.22 17.12 -10.47
C ALA A 107 -20.53 18.40 -9.66
N ASP A 108 -19.73 18.72 -8.65
CA ASP A 108 -19.89 19.90 -7.80
C ASP A 108 -19.40 21.19 -8.48
N THR A 109 -18.75 21.05 -9.63
CA THR A 109 -18.45 22.21 -10.48
C THR A 109 -19.69 22.72 -11.22
N TYR A 110 -20.76 21.94 -11.33
CA TYR A 110 -22.04 22.39 -11.89
C TYR A 110 -22.88 23.09 -10.81
N GLY A 111 -23.83 23.95 -11.21
CA GLY A 111 -24.76 24.56 -10.26
C GLY A 111 -25.52 23.50 -9.45
N LYS A 112 -25.96 23.81 -8.22
CA LYS A 112 -26.68 22.85 -7.33
C LYS A 112 -27.92 22.23 -7.98
N THR A 113 -28.54 22.96 -8.89
CA THR A 113 -29.73 22.55 -9.66
C THR A 113 -29.38 22.04 -11.06
N GLU A 114 -28.15 22.27 -11.52
CA GLU A 114 -27.71 21.89 -12.85
C GLU A 114 -27.18 20.45 -12.85
N ARG A 115 -27.43 19.75 -13.94
CA ARG A 115 -26.89 18.41 -14.16
C ARG A 115 -25.53 18.50 -14.83
N PRO A 116 -24.60 17.56 -14.54
CA PRO A 116 -23.39 17.43 -15.32
C PRO A 116 -23.72 17.25 -16.80
N THR A 117 -22.90 17.81 -17.66
CA THR A 117 -23.00 17.65 -19.11
C THR A 117 -22.60 16.22 -19.52
N HIS A 118 -23.15 15.70 -20.63
CA HIS A 118 -22.83 14.35 -21.11
C HIS A 118 -21.33 14.14 -21.37
N GLY A 119 -20.59 15.19 -21.78
CA GLY A 119 -19.16 15.12 -22.04
C GLY A 119 -18.29 15.05 -20.78
N SER A 120 -18.85 15.28 -19.58
CA SER A 120 -18.09 15.22 -18.32
C SER A 120 -17.56 13.82 -18.00
N ALA A 121 -18.35 12.78 -18.25
CA ALA A 121 -17.92 11.39 -18.11
C ALA A 121 -16.78 11.05 -19.09
N GLY A 122 -16.95 11.42 -20.35
CA GLY A 122 -15.93 11.24 -21.38
C GLY A 122 -14.63 11.98 -21.04
N PHE A 123 -14.72 13.19 -20.48
CA PHE A 123 -13.54 13.96 -20.07
C PHE A 123 -12.75 13.26 -18.97
N VAL A 124 -13.42 12.69 -17.96
CA VAL A 124 -12.76 11.94 -16.88
C VAL A 124 -12.07 10.69 -17.42
N ILE A 125 -12.77 9.87 -18.22
CA ILE A 125 -12.18 8.65 -18.77
C ILE A 125 -11.02 8.98 -19.71
N PHE A 126 -11.19 9.97 -20.60
CA PHE A 126 -10.14 10.44 -21.51
C PHE A 126 -8.91 10.93 -20.73
N SER A 127 -9.11 11.67 -19.65
CA SER A 127 -8.00 12.11 -18.81
C SER A 127 -7.22 10.94 -18.20
N GLY A 128 -7.91 9.89 -17.77
CA GLY A 128 -7.27 8.65 -17.33
C GLY A 128 -6.40 8.02 -18.41
N VAL A 129 -6.88 7.98 -19.66
CA VAL A 129 -6.07 7.49 -20.79
C VAL A 129 -4.84 8.37 -21.03
N VAL A 130 -4.99 9.69 -21.01
CA VAL A 130 -3.88 10.64 -21.20
C VAL A 130 -2.83 10.48 -20.09
N PHE A 131 -3.24 10.40 -18.83
CA PHE A 131 -2.32 10.16 -17.71
C PHE A 131 -1.69 8.78 -17.74
N GLY A 132 -2.41 7.77 -18.19
CA GLY A 132 -1.86 6.43 -18.39
C GLY A 132 -0.78 6.40 -19.48
N LEU A 133 -1.01 7.07 -20.61
CA LEU A 133 -0.01 7.23 -21.67
C LEU A 133 1.20 8.04 -21.20
N PHE A 134 0.96 9.10 -20.41
CA PHE A 134 2.03 9.85 -19.78
C PHE A 134 2.91 8.97 -18.88
N PHE A 135 2.28 8.17 -18.02
CA PHE A 135 2.99 7.22 -17.18
C PHE A 135 3.80 6.23 -18.02
N LEU A 136 3.23 5.69 -19.11
CA LEU A 136 3.95 4.82 -20.05
C LEU A 136 5.20 5.50 -20.62
N THR A 137 5.09 6.77 -21.00
CA THR A 137 6.23 7.52 -21.53
C THR A 137 7.29 7.78 -20.45
N LEU A 138 6.90 8.11 -19.22
CA LEU A 138 7.85 8.30 -18.11
C LEU A 138 8.58 7.00 -17.77
N ALA A 139 7.87 5.89 -17.76
CA ALA A 139 8.42 4.56 -17.60
C ALA A 139 9.47 4.23 -18.68
N HIS A 140 9.13 4.42 -19.95
CA HIS A 140 10.07 4.23 -21.05
C HIS A 140 11.28 5.18 -20.97
N LEU A 141 11.06 6.42 -20.55
CA LEU A 141 12.15 7.38 -20.31
C LEU A 141 13.06 6.96 -19.15
N SER A 142 12.51 6.33 -18.10
CA SER A 142 13.32 5.82 -17.00
C SER A 142 14.26 4.70 -17.45
N ASP A 143 13.81 3.82 -18.34
CA ASP A 143 14.61 2.72 -18.90
C ASP A 143 15.55 3.20 -20.03
N ALA A 144 15.32 4.36 -20.64
CA ALA A 144 16.17 4.88 -21.71
C ALA A 144 17.60 5.18 -21.22
N ALA A 145 18.61 4.90 -22.05
CA ALA A 145 20.02 5.19 -21.78
C ALA A 145 20.38 6.69 -21.91
N TRP A 146 19.47 7.57 -21.50
CA TRP A 146 19.66 9.01 -21.55
C TRP A 146 20.30 9.56 -20.27
N PRO A 147 21.03 10.68 -20.36
CA PRO A 147 21.49 11.40 -19.18
C PRO A 147 20.32 11.75 -18.25
N ALA A 148 20.51 11.62 -16.94
CA ALA A 148 19.45 11.86 -15.95
C ALA A 148 18.81 13.25 -16.08
N TRP A 149 19.61 14.30 -16.36
CA TRP A 149 19.11 15.67 -16.53
C TRP A 149 18.11 15.80 -17.69
N LEU A 150 18.34 15.08 -18.79
CA LEU A 150 17.45 15.11 -19.96
C LEU A 150 16.11 14.42 -19.64
N LYS A 151 16.15 13.32 -18.89
CA LYS A 151 14.94 12.64 -18.39
C LYS A 151 14.09 13.57 -17.53
N TRP A 152 14.72 14.34 -16.63
CA TRP A 152 14.03 15.32 -15.81
C TRP A 152 13.40 16.44 -16.62
N ILE A 153 14.13 17.02 -17.58
CA ILE A 153 13.58 18.09 -18.43
C ILE A 153 12.36 17.60 -19.21
N VAL A 154 12.46 16.44 -19.86
CA VAL A 154 11.35 15.88 -20.64
C VAL A 154 10.17 15.51 -19.73
N GLY A 155 10.46 14.91 -18.57
CA GLY A 155 9.43 14.57 -17.57
C GLY A 155 8.69 15.79 -17.04
N ILE A 156 9.41 16.86 -16.66
CA ILE A 156 8.83 18.11 -16.18
C ILE A 156 8.02 18.81 -17.28
N LEU A 157 8.57 18.90 -18.49
CA LEU A 157 7.87 19.50 -19.64
C LEU A 157 6.54 18.79 -19.89
N LEU A 158 6.55 17.46 -19.89
CA LEU A 158 5.37 16.65 -20.14
C LEU A 158 4.37 16.71 -18.96
N ALA A 159 4.86 16.78 -17.73
CA ALA A 159 4.04 17.01 -16.53
C ALA A 159 3.32 18.38 -16.53
N LEU A 160 3.92 19.42 -17.14
CA LEU A 160 3.29 20.73 -17.33
C LEU A 160 2.36 20.77 -18.55
N LEU A 161 2.69 20.02 -19.60
CA LEU A 161 1.91 19.96 -20.85
C LEU A 161 0.55 19.28 -20.64
N ILE A 162 0.45 18.26 -19.79
CA ILE A 162 -0.81 17.53 -19.61
C ILE A 162 -1.90 18.39 -18.94
N PRO A 163 -1.66 19.06 -17.79
CA PRO A 163 -2.64 19.95 -17.18
C PRO A 163 -3.05 21.09 -18.11
N THR A 164 -2.12 21.62 -18.91
CA THR A 164 -2.43 22.70 -19.87
C THR A 164 -3.31 22.20 -21.02
N VAL A 165 -3.05 21.02 -21.58
CA VAL A 165 -3.91 20.39 -22.59
C VAL A 165 -5.29 20.08 -22.02
N LEU A 166 -5.37 19.49 -20.81
CA LEU A 166 -6.65 19.20 -20.15
C LEU A 166 -7.44 20.48 -19.84
N PHE A 167 -6.76 21.55 -19.42
CA PHE A 167 -7.36 22.86 -19.24
C PHE A 167 -7.92 23.42 -20.55
N LEU A 168 -7.14 23.36 -21.63
CA LEU A 168 -7.59 23.80 -22.96
C LEU A 168 -8.78 22.99 -23.47
N LEU A 169 -8.80 21.68 -23.23
CA LEU A 169 -9.93 20.81 -23.56
C LEU A 169 -11.18 21.17 -22.74
N ALA A 170 -11.03 21.42 -21.44
CA ALA A 170 -12.12 21.89 -20.59
C ALA A 170 -12.63 23.29 -21.01
N TRP A 171 -11.72 24.15 -21.44
CA TRP A 171 -11.99 25.53 -21.85
C TRP A 171 -12.67 25.63 -23.22
N GLN A 172 -12.17 24.90 -24.22
CA GLN A 172 -12.74 24.87 -25.57
C GLN A 172 -13.99 23.99 -25.63
N SER A 173 -14.05 22.92 -24.81
CA SER A 173 -15.19 22.01 -24.70
C SER A 173 -15.68 21.53 -26.08
N PRO A 174 -14.85 20.80 -26.85
CA PRO A 174 -15.19 20.34 -28.20
C PRO A 174 -16.45 19.46 -28.19
N ARG A 175 -17.12 19.32 -29.34
CA ARG A 175 -18.46 18.68 -29.45
C ARG A 175 -18.53 17.28 -28.80
N GLY A 176 -17.47 16.47 -28.91
CA GLY A 176 -17.39 15.13 -28.30
C GLY A 176 -17.10 15.11 -26.80
N LEU A 177 -16.53 16.17 -26.23
CA LEU A 177 -16.20 16.32 -24.81
C LEU A 177 -16.83 17.61 -24.27
N ARG A 178 -18.15 17.74 -24.49
CA ARG A 178 -18.89 18.92 -24.03
C ARG A 178 -18.95 18.94 -22.50
N THR A 179 -18.08 19.70 -21.87
CA THR A 179 -18.00 19.86 -20.41
C THR A 179 -18.66 21.15 -19.92
N LEU A 180 -18.63 22.22 -20.72
CA LEU A 180 -19.20 23.53 -20.35
C LEU A 180 -20.71 23.60 -20.53
N THR A 181 -21.39 24.24 -19.59
CA THR A 181 -22.82 24.60 -19.71
C THR A 181 -23.01 25.80 -20.65
N ASN A 182 -24.25 26.08 -21.06
CA ASN A 182 -24.53 27.25 -21.91
C ASN A 182 -24.24 28.57 -21.18
N ALA A 183 -24.53 28.65 -19.89
CA ALA A 183 -24.22 29.81 -19.05
C ALA A 183 -22.70 30.04 -18.94
N GLU A 184 -21.92 28.97 -18.74
CA GLU A 184 -20.45 29.04 -18.70
C GLU A 184 -19.83 29.43 -20.04
N ARG A 185 -20.53 29.22 -21.17
CA ARG A 185 -20.08 29.71 -22.47
C ARG A 185 -20.37 31.19 -22.68
N ALA A 186 -21.43 31.73 -22.08
CA ALA A 186 -21.73 33.15 -22.19
C ALA A 186 -20.74 34.00 -21.37
N ASP A 187 -20.34 33.54 -20.19
CA ASP A 187 -19.43 34.28 -19.30
C ASP A 187 -17.99 33.74 -19.33
N ARG A 188 -17.05 34.57 -19.83
CA ARG A 188 -15.62 34.24 -19.91
C ARG A 188 -15.00 33.97 -18.54
N LYS A 189 -15.36 34.73 -17.50
CA LYS A 189 -14.76 34.60 -16.15
C LYS A 189 -15.21 33.30 -15.51
N LEU A 190 -16.51 33.01 -15.58
CA LEU A 190 -17.08 31.75 -15.09
C LEU A 190 -16.48 30.55 -15.82
N ARG A 191 -16.31 30.65 -17.15
CA ARG A 191 -15.63 29.62 -17.96
C ARG A 191 -14.24 29.29 -17.42
N VAL A 192 -13.44 30.30 -17.05
CA VAL A 192 -12.03 30.10 -16.65
C VAL A 192 -12.04 29.34 -15.34
N GLN A 193 -12.79 29.87 -14.38
CA GLN A 193 -12.87 29.33 -13.03
C GLN A 193 -13.34 27.88 -13.03
N LYS A 194 -14.36 27.54 -13.81
CA LYS A 194 -14.91 26.18 -13.89
C LYS A 194 -13.95 25.22 -14.61
N SER A 195 -13.30 25.67 -15.67
CA SER A 195 -12.30 24.87 -16.40
C SER A 195 -11.08 24.56 -15.53
N ILE A 196 -10.58 25.54 -14.77
CA ILE A 196 -9.49 25.34 -13.79
C ILE A 196 -9.91 24.30 -12.74
N LYS A 197 -11.08 24.47 -12.12
CA LYS A 197 -11.57 23.54 -11.09
C LYS A 197 -11.71 22.10 -11.60
N ARG A 198 -12.28 21.91 -12.80
CA ARG A 198 -12.43 20.57 -13.42
C ARG A 198 -11.07 19.93 -13.70
N THR A 199 -10.12 20.72 -14.21
CA THR A 199 -8.76 20.26 -14.48
C THR A 199 -8.05 19.87 -13.18
N LEU A 200 -8.18 20.68 -12.13
CA LEU A 200 -7.57 20.41 -10.82
C LEU A 200 -8.10 19.11 -10.20
N TRP A 201 -9.41 18.85 -10.27
CA TRP A 201 -9.99 17.60 -9.78
C TRP A 201 -9.46 16.38 -10.51
N VAL A 202 -9.37 16.45 -11.83
CA VAL A 202 -8.81 15.37 -12.65
C VAL A 202 -7.32 15.14 -12.35
N CYS A 203 -6.52 16.20 -12.26
CA CYS A 203 -5.11 16.09 -11.91
C CYS A 203 -4.93 15.51 -10.50
N GLY A 204 -5.74 15.93 -9.53
CA GLY A 204 -5.74 15.38 -8.18
C GLY A 204 -6.07 13.88 -8.16
N ALA A 205 -7.06 13.46 -8.95
CA ALA A 205 -7.40 12.05 -9.10
C ALA A 205 -6.25 11.25 -9.76
N ALA A 206 -5.57 11.80 -10.75
CA ALA A 206 -4.41 11.17 -11.38
C ALA A 206 -3.23 11.01 -10.42
N VAL A 207 -2.93 12.03 -9.59
CA VAL A 207 -1.91 11.94 -8.55
C VAL A 207 -2.26 10.85 -7.53
N LEU A 208 -3.52 10.76 -7.10
CA LEU A 208 -3.95 9.67 -6.22
C LEU A 208 -3.87 8.30 -6.90
N THR A 209 -4.03 8.23 -8.22
CA THR A 209 -3.87 6.96 -8.96
C THR A 209 -2.41 6.48 -8.97
N LEU A 210 -1.43 7.37 -8.79
CA LEU A 210 -0.03 6.96 -8.61
C LEU A 210 0.16 6.13 -7.34
N SER A 211 -0.61 6.34 -6.27
CA SER A 211 -0.51 5.49 -5.08
C SER A 211 -1.02 4.07 -5.36
N THR A 212 -2.08 3.95 -6.17
CA THR A 212 -2.56 2.66 -6.69
C THR A 212 -1.46 1.97 -7.49
N LEU A 213 -0.75 2.71 -8.35
CA LEU A 213 0.36 2.16 -9.12
C LEU A 213 1.53 1.71 -8.27
N VAL A 214 1.96 2.51 -7.29
CA VAL A 214 3.02 2.11 -6.35
C VAL A 214 2.61 0.85 -5.60
N THR A 215 1.33 0.76 -5.22
CA THR A 215 0.79 -0.45 -4.60
C THR A 215 0.97 -1.63 -5.55
N PHE A 216 0.55 -1.52 -6.81
CA PHE A 216 0.71 -2.58 -7.83
C PHE A 216 2.16 -2.89 -8.19
N ASP A 217 3.06 -1.90 -8.18
CA ASP A 217 4.48 -2.06 -8.51
C ASP A 217 5.18 -2.99 -7.52
N ILE A 218 4.87 -2.85 -6.23
CA ILE A 218 5.32 -3.78 -5.18
C ILE A 218 4.77 -5.20 -5.42
N LEU A 219 3.64 -5.33 -6.12
CA LEU A 219 3.01 -6.62 -6.41
C LEU A 219 3.50 -7.27 -7.71
N PHE A 220 4.01 -6.52 -8.69
CA PHE A 220 4.38 -7.07 -10.00
C PHE A 220 5.43 -8.19 -9.94
N PRO A 221 6.53 -8.07 -9.16
CA PRO A 221 7.49 -9.16 -9.01
C PRO A 221 6.86 -10.45 -8.50
N LEU A 222 5.78 -10.34 -7.72
CA LEU A 222 5.10 -11.45 -7.08
C LEU A 222 4.15 -12.18 -8.04
N TYR A 223 3.71 -11.53 -9.13
CA TYR A 223 2.98 -12.17 -10.23
C TYR A 223 3.88 -12.80 -11.30
N GLY A 224 5.19 -12.86 -11.06
CA GLY A 224 6.13 -13.29 -12.11
C GLY A 224 6.23 -12.28 -13.26
N LEU A 225 5.68 -11.07 -13.08
CA LEU A 225 6.00 -9.90 -13.89
C LEU A 225 7.32 -9.33 -13.32
N THR A 226 8.38 -10.13 -13.41
CA THR A 226 9.71 -9.75 -12.95
C THR A 226 10.50 -9.17 -14.13
N GLY A 227 11.07 -7.98 -13.93
CA GLY A 227 11.93 -7.28 -14.88
C GLY A 227 11.33 -5.99 -15.44
N ASN A 228 12.17 -5.09 -15.94
CA ASN A 228 11.81 -3.81 -16.57
C ASN A 228 11.15 -4.04 -17.96
N GLY A 229 10.05 -4.79 -17.99
CA GLY A 229 9.36 -5.16 -19.22
C GLY A 229 8.24 -4.18 -19.55
N TRP A 230 8.11 -3.82 -20.82
CA TRP A 230 7.00 -3.01 -21.36
C TRP A 230 5.60 -3.51 -20.96
N ARG A 231 5.46 -4.80 -20.63
CA ARG A 231 4.20 -5.41 -20.16
C ARG A 231 3.75 -4.86 -18.81
N ILE A 232 4.68 -4.62 -17.87
CA ILE A 232 4.37 -4.02 -16.57
C ILE A 232 3.84 -2.61 -16.76
N TRP A 233 4.53 -1.84 -17.61
CA TRP A 233 4.16 -0.47 -17.91
C TRP A 233 2.81 -0.38 -18.64
N ALA A 234 2.53 -1.30 -19.57
CA ALA A 234 1.24 -1.39 -20.25
C ALA A 234 0.08 -1.71 -19.28
N VAL A 235 0.30 -2.64 -18.34
CA VAL A 235 -0.68 -2.95 -17.28
C VAL A 235 -0.88 -1.73 -16.37
N GLY A 236 0.21 -1.08 -15.93
CA GLY A 236 0.15 0.14 -15.13
C GLY A 236 -0.62 1.26 -15.82
N THR A 237 -0.40 1.47 -17.12
CA THR A 237 -1.15 2.45 -17.93
C THR A 237 -2.66 2.18 -17.92
N SER A 238 -3.08 0.92 -17.92
CA SER A 238 -4.51 0.57 -17.88
C SER A 238 -5.18 0.85 -16.53
N VAL A 239 -4.40 0.96 -15.44
CA VAL A 239 -4.92 1.27 -14.09
C VAL A 239 -5.59 2.65 -14.07
N PHE A 240 -5.04 3.64 -14.78
CA PHE A 240 -5.59 5.01 -14.79
C PHE A 240 -7.04 5.10 -15.29
N PRO A 241 -7.39 4.65 -16.50
CA PRO A 241 -8.77 4.66 -16.93
C PRO A 241 -9.66 3.73 -16.07
N ALA A 242 -9.12 2.61 -15.58
CA ALA A 242 -9.87 1.66 -14.76
C ALA A 242 -10.28 2.23 -13.39
N THR A 243 -9.39 2.93 -12.69
CA THR A 243 -9.68 3.57 -11.38
C THR A 243 -10.61 4.78 -11.51
N LEU A 244 -10.69 5.40 -12.69
CA LEU A 244 -11.58 6.53 -12.96
C LEU A 244 -12.94 6.12 -13.55
N LEU A 245 -13.10 4.86 -13.96
CA LEU A 245 -14.34 4.34 -14.57
C LEU A 245 -15.57 4.52 -13.66
N PRO A 246 -15.52 4.21 -12.34
CA PRO A 246 -16.66 4.47 -11.45
C PRO A 246 -17.09 5.94 -11.46
N ALA A 247 -16.15 6.87 -11.39
CA ALA A 247 -16.43 8.30 -11.47
C ALA A 247 -17.06 8.72 -12.81
N GLY A 248 -16.52 8.21 -13.93
CA GLY A 248 -17.07 8.42 -15.26
C GLY A 248 -18.53 7.94 -15.34
N MET A 249 -18.82 6.76 -14.79
CA MET A 249 -20.17 6.19 -14.77
C MET A 249 -21.13 6.96 -13.86
N TYR A 250 -20.66 7.43 -12.70
CA TYR A 250 -21.43 8.34 -11.84
C TYR A 250 -21.83 9.61 -12.61
N LEU A 251 -20.88 10.27 -13.28
CA LEU A 251 -21.14 11.48 -14.07
C LEU A 251 -22.05 11.22 -15.26
N ALA A 252 -21.88 10.09 -15.96
CA ALA A 252 -22.72 9.70 -17.08
C ALA A 252 -24.18 9.54 -16.64
N ARG A 253 -24.41 8.81 -15.55
CA ARG A 253 -25.75 8.59 -14.98
C ARG A 253 -26.39 9.90 -14.51
N ARG A 254 -25.63 10.75 -13.82
CA ARG A 254 -26.10 12.09 -13.42
C ARG A 254 -26.45 12.96 -14.62
N SER A 255 -25.72 12.84 -15.73
CA SER A 255 -26.02 13.58 -16.97
C SER A 255 -27.31 13.12 -17.65
N TRP A 256 -27.66 11.83 -17.56
CA TRP A 256 -28.94 11.30 -18.05
C TRP A 256 -30.14 11.66 -17.18
N GLY A 257 -29.92 12.31 -16.03
CA GLY A 257 -30.98 12.71 -15.12
C GLY A 257 -31.35 11.67 -14.07
N ASP A 258 -30.57 10.59 -13.93
CA ASP A 258 -30.76 9.63 -12.84
C ASP A 258 -30.56 10.32 -11.46
N SER A 259 -31.29 9.80 -10.46
CA SER A 259 -31.16 10.26 -9.07
C SER A 259 -29.74 10.02 -8.53
N ARG A 260 -29.33 10.81 -7.53
CA ARG A 260 -28.00 10.68 -6.92
C ARG A 260 -27.78 9.26 -6.35
N ALA A 261 -28.79 8.70 -5.69
CA ALA A 261 -28.74 7.35 -5.14
C ALA A 261 -28.51 6.29 -6.22
N LYS A 262 -29.24 6.37 -7.35
CA LYS A 262 -29.08 5.44 -8.47
C LYS A 262 -27.70 5.57 -9.12
N ALA A 263 -27.21 6.79 -9.31
CA ALA A 263 -25.87 7.03 -9.85
C ALA A 263 -24.76 6.48 -8.94
N ILE A 264 -24.88 6.66 -7.62
CA ILE A 264 -23.96 6.08 -6.63
C ILE A 264 -23.99 4.55 -6.69
N ALA A 265 -25.18 3.94 -6.71
CA ALA A 265 -25.32 2.49 -6.79
C ALA A 265 -24.65 1.93 -8.06
N THR A 266 -24.84 2.57 -9.22
CA THR A 266 -24.20 2.15 -10.46
C THR A 266 -22.68 2.33 -10.45
N SER A 267 -22.18 3.40 -9.80
CA SER A 267 -20.74 3.61 -9.62
C SER A 267 -20.13 2.55 -8.72
N ALA A 268 -20.82 2.19 -7.62
CA ALA A 268 -20.38 1.12 -6.72
C ALA A 268 -20.38 -0.25 -7.42
N MET A 269 -21.39 -0.53 -8.26
CA MET A 269 -21.41 -1.75 -9.07
C MET A 269 -20.24 -1.81 -10.06
N MET A 270 -19.90 -0.68 -10.69
CA MET A 270 -18.74 -0.61 -11.60
C MET A 270 -17.42 -0.76 -10.87
N LEU A 271 -17.28 -0.18 -9.67
CA LEU A 271 -16.11 -0.42 -8.81
C LEU A 271 -15.98 -1.91 -8.47
N ALA A 272 -17.07 -2.55 -8.04
CA ALA A 272 -17.09 -3.98 -7.72
C ALA A 272 -16.74 -4.83 -8.95
N LEU A 273 -17.26 -4.47 -10.13
CA LEU A 273 -16.93 -5.14 -11.39
C LEU A 273 -15.44 -4.99 -11.74
N THR A 274 -14.87 -3.79 -11.61
CA THR A 274 -13.43 -3.58 -11.85
C THR A 274 -12.59 -4.45 -10.93
N VAL A 275 -12.91 -4.50 -9.64
CA VAL A 275 -12.21 -5.37 -8.67
C VAL A 275 -12.38 -6.84 -9.03
N PHE A 276 -13.60 -7.27 -9.39
CA PHE A 276 -13.91 -8.65 -9.77
C PHE A 276 -13.15 -9.08 -11.03
N VAL A 277 -13.08 -8.22 -12.05
CA VAL A 277 -12.33 -8.48 -13.29
C VAL A 277 -10.83 -8.58 -13.00
N LEU A 278 -10.29 -7.75 -12.10
CA LEU A 278 -8.90 -7.88 -11.66
C LEU A 278 -8.66 -9.25 -11.01
N LEU A 279 -9.55 -9.69 -10.11
CA LEU A 279 -9.46 -10.98 -9.43
C LEU A 279 -9.54 -12.18 -10.41
N ILE A 280 -10.48 -12.16 -11.38
CA ILE A 280 -10.62 -13.24 -12.37
C ILE A 280 -9.41 -13.34 -13.29
N ASN A 281 -8.81 -12.21 -13.66
CA ASN A 281 -7.65 -12.19 -14.57
C ASN A 281 -6.33 -12.62 -13.90
N GLY A 282 -6.41 -13.30 -12.75
CA GLY A 282 -5.24 -13.88 -12.10
C GLY A 282 -4.39 -12.88 -11.32
N ILE A 283 -4.91 -11.68 -11.05
CA ILE A 283 -4.32 -10.76 -10.05
C ILE A 283 -4.70 -11.32 -8.66
N SER A 284 -4.04 -12.43 -8.32
CA SER A 284 -4.09 -13.10 -7.02
C SER A 284 -3.85 -12.10 -5.88
N PRO A 285 -4.66 -12.04 -4.81
CA PRO A 285 -4.39 -11.15 -3.67
C PRO A 285 -3.08 -11.46 -2.93
N GLU A 286 -2.39 -12.54 -3.30
CA GLU A 286 -1.14 -13.03 -2.72
C GLU A 286 -0.04 -11.97 -2.51
N PRO A 287 0.16 -10.98 -3.39
CA PRO A 287 1.19 -9.97 -3.14
C PRO A 287 0.83 -9.01 -2.01
N LEU A 288 -0.45 -8.64 -1.94
CA LEU A 288 -1.00 -7.79 -0.88
C LEU A 288 -0.99 -8.54 0.45
N MET A 289 -1.23 -9.85 0.39
CA MET A 289 -1.01 -10.79 1.47
C MET A 289 0.47 -10.85 1.91
N ARG A 290 1.44 -10.96 1.00
CA ARG A 290 2.87 -10.97 1.37
C ARG A 290 3.31 -9.64 2.00
N LEU A 291 2.81 -8.52 1.50
CA LEU A 291 3.07 -7.20 2.07
C LEU A 291 2.50 -7.09 3.49
N THR A 292 1.27 -7.55 3.71
CA THR A 292 0.66 -7.58 5.04
C THR A 292 1.38 -8.54 5.98
N MET A 293 1.76 -9.73 5.52
CA MET A 293 2.58 -10.67 6.30
C MET A 293 3.95 -10.06 6.69
N ARG A 294 4.57 -9.26 5.81
CA ARG A 294 5.80 -8.53 6.12
C ARG A 294 5.56 -7.41 7.14
N ALA A 295 4.48 -6.65 6.98
CA ALA A 295 4.09 -5.60 7.92
C ALA A 295 3.80 -6.15 9.33
N MET A 296 3.26 -7.37 9.41
CA MET A 296 3.02 -8.10 10.66
C MET A 296 4.25 -8.84 11.19
N SER A 297 5.43 -8.69 10.58
CA SER A 297 6.67 -9.35 11.00
C SER A 297 6.53 -10.88 11.13
N ILE A 298 5.80 -11.51 10.19
CA ILE A 298 5.50 -12.95 10.26
C ILE A 298 6.77 -13.82 10.13
N GLY A 299 7.87 -13.28 9.61
CA GLY A 299 9.16 -13.95 9.72
C GLY A 299 10.31 -12.96 9.68
N GLU A 300 11.42 -13.38 10.28
CA GLU A 300 12.60 -12.57 10.46
C GLU A 300 13.81 -13.25 9.85
N LYS A 301 14.57 -12.50 9.05
CA LYS A 301 15.76 -13.01 8.36
C LYS A 301 16.97 -13.08 9.28
N GLU A 302 17.02 -12.21 10.29
CA GLU A 302 18.18 -12.08 11.17
C GLU A 302 18.08 -13.04 12.37
N PRO A 303 19.16 -13.75 12.71
CA PRO A 303 19.18 -14.61 13.87
C PRO A 303 19.13 -13.77 15.15
N ARG A 304 18.18 -14.08 16.03
CA ARG A 304 18.07 -13.49 17.37
C ARG A 304 18.64 -14.44 18.43
N THR A 305 19.01 -13.87 19.57
CA THR A 305 19.39 -14.65 20.74
C THR A 305 18.15 -14.84 21.62
N PHE A 306 17.93 -16.08 22.02
CA PHE A 306 16.81 -16.48 22.85
C PHE A 306 17.33 -17.07 24.16
N GLU A 307 16.62 -16.81 25.25
CA GLU A 307 16.84 -17.45 26.54
C GLU A 307 15.80 -18.56 26.74
N LEU A 308 16.27 -19.77 27.05
CA LEU A 308 15.42 -20.87 27.47
C LEU A 308 15.10 -20.70 28.97
N VAL A 309 13.86 -20.35 29.28
CA VAL A 309 13.39 -20.14 30.66
C VAL A 309 13.28 -21.49 31.39
N THR A 310 12.85 -22.52 30.68
CA THR A 310 12.65 -23.88 31.21
C THR A 310 13.89 -24.74 30.99
N LYS A 311 14.82 -24.75 31.95
CA LYS A 311 16.12 -25.44 31.82
C LYS A 311 16.03 -26.95 31.55
N THR A 312 14.91 -27.58 31.91
CA THR A 312 14.69 -29.03 31.71
C THR A 312 14.55 -29.43 30.24
N GLU A 313 14.25 -28.48 29.35
CA GLU A 313 14.02 -28.75 27.92
C GLU A 313 15.29 -28.61 27.07
N ARG A 314 16.41 -28.22 27.68
CA ARG A 314 17.67 -27.98 26.99
C ARG A 314 18.12 -29.16 26.14
N ALA A 315 18.00 -30.38 26.66
CA ALA A 315 18.38 -31.60 25.93
C ALA A 315 17.52 -31.81 24.67
N ALA A 316 16.24 -31.44 24.70
CA ALA A 316 15.35 -31.53 23.55
C ALA A 316 15.74 -30.51 22.47
N TYR A 317 16.08 -29.28 22.87
CA TYR A 317 16.56 -28.24 21.95
C TYR A 317 17.93 -28.61 21.34
N GLU A 318 18.86 -29.15 22.13
CA GLU A 318 20.15 -29.63 21.63
C GLU A 318 19.97 -30.80 20.65
N ALA A 319 19.02 -31.72 20.89
CA ALA A 319 18.68 -32.80 19.98
C ALA A 319 18.08 -32.30 18.64
N LEU A 320 17.39 -31.17 18.66
CA LEU A 320 16.92 -30.46 17.46
C LEU A 320 18.04 -29.66 16.77
N GLY A 321 19.23 -29.59 17.35
CA GLY A 321 20.39 -28.93 16.74
C GLY A 321 20.57 -27.45 17.12
N PHE A 322 19.84 -26.94 18.11
CA PHE A 322 20.07 -25.60 18.65
C PHE A 322 21.41 -25.54 19.41
N ARG A 323 22.22 -24.50 19.15
CA ARG A 323 23.54 -24.34 19.76
C ARG A 323 23.50 -23.28 20.87
N PHE A 324 23.73 -23.72 22.10
CA PHE A 324 23.79 -22.86 23.28
C PHE A 324 25.17 -22.19 23.44
N ILE A 325 25.19 -20.94 23.91
CA ILE A 325 26.41 -20.13 24.02
C ILE A 325 27.15 -20.47 25.33
N LYS A 326 28.35 -21.04 25.25
CA LYS A 326 29.30 -21.20 26.37
C LYS A 326 28.68 -21.76 27.68
N GLY A 327 27.78 -22.74 27.57
CA GLY A 327 27.15 -23.36 28.75
C GLY A 327 25.95 -22.60 29.34
N SER A 328 25.64 -21.40 28.85
CA SER A 328 24.45 -20.64 29.25
C SER A 328 23.16 -21.22 28.67
N ASP A 329 22.02 -20.70 29.13
CA ASP A 329 20.68 -21.05 28.62
C ASP A 329 20.28 -20.20 27.40
N PHE A 330 21.25 -19.46 26.82
CA PHE A 330 21.06 -18.66 25.61
C PHE A 330 21.44 -19.43 24.35
N PHE A 331 20.61 -19.35 23.31
CA PHE A 331 20.88 -19.93 22.00
C PHE A 331 20.53 -18.96 20.87
N LYS A 332 21.18 -19.11 19.72
CA LYS A 332 20.86 -18.34 18.51
C LYS A 332 19.89 -19.13 17.64
N ALA A 333 18.84 -18.46 17.20
CA ALA A 333 17.87 -19.04 16.29
C ALA A 333 17.18 -17.97 15.45
N THR A 334 16.38 -18.39 14.49
CA THR A 334 15.66 -17.52 13.57
C THR A 334 14.17 -17.77 13.66
N ILE A 335 13.37 -16.71 13.57
CA ILE A 335 11.91 -16.82 13.62
C ILE A 335 11.41 -17.05 12.20
N ARG A 336 10.94 -18.27 11.94
CA ARG A 336 10.41 -18.66 10.62
C ARG A 336 8.92 -18.36 10.49
N PHE A 337 8.20 -18.34 11.60
CA PHE A 337 6.81 -17.90 11.66
C PHE A 337 6.54 -17.25 13.02
N GLN A 338 5.93 -16.08 13.04
CA GLN A 338 5.38 -15.47 14.25
C GLN A 338 4.05 -14.82 13.93
N PHE A 339 2.98 -15.31 14.56
CA PHE A 339 1.65 -14.72 14.42
C PHE A 339 0.83 -14.94 15.67
N GLY A 340 0.31 -13.85 16.24
CA GLY A 340 -0.35 -13.89 17.54
C GLY A 340 0.59 -14.40 18.64
N ASP A 341 0.15 -15.42 19.38
CA ASP A 341 0.95 -16.08 20.42
C ASP A 341 1.81 -17.25 19.89
N VAL A 342 1.71 -17.59 18.60
CA VAL A 342 2.41 -18.74 18.02
C VAL A 342 3.72 -18.28 17.38
N LYS A 343 4.81 -18.96 17.75
CA LYS A 343 6.14 -18.75 17.17
C LYS A 343 6.71 -20.08 16.72
N LEU A 344 7.32 -20.11 15.54
CA LEU A 344 8.12 -21.20 15.01
C LEU A 344 9.56 -20.71 14.91
N ILE A 345 10.41 -21.27 15.76
CA ILE A 345 11.82 -20.96 15.84
C ILE A 345 12.60 -22.06 15.14
N CYS A 346 13.55 -21.70 14.28
CA CYS A 346 14.38 -22.64 13.54
C CYS A 346 15.88 -22.31 13.69
N VAL A 347 16.72 -23.34 13.61
CA VAL A 347 18.18 -23.20 13.62
C VAL A 347 18.68 -22.42 12.40
N GLU A 348 18.12 -22.68 11.22
CA GLU A 348 18.56 -22.07 9.96
C GLU A 348 17.66 -20.89 9.52
N PRO A 349 18.26 -19.79 9.02
CA PRO A 349 17.52 -18.65 8.52
C PRO A 349 16.72 -19.01 7.25
N TYR A 350 15.50 -18.50 7.17
CA TYR A 350 14.63 -18.67 6.02
C TYR A 350 14.32 -17.30 5.38
N ASP A 351 14.74 -17.11 4.13
CA ASP A 351 14.48 -15.87 3.41
C ASP A 351 13.15 -15.91 2.66
N ILE A 352 12.13 -15.25 3.22
CA ILE A 352 10.80 -15.10 2.62
C ILE A 352 10.86 -14.25 1.34
N ALA A 353 11.89 -13.41 1.17
CA ALA A 353 12.06 -12.49 0.05
C ALA A 353 12.94 -13.05 -1.10
N SER A 354 13.41 -14.28 -0.98
CA SER A 354 14.15 -14.97 -2.05
C SER A 354 13.31 -15.02 -3.34
N PRO A 355 13.87 -14.64 -4.52
CA PRO A 355 13.18 -14.72 -5.81
C PRO A 355 12.86 -16.17 -6.24
N ASN A 356 13.46 -17.16 -5.58
CA ASN A 356 13.03 -18.55 -5.59
C ASN A 356 12.52 -18.91 -4.19
N PRO A 357 11.27 -18.56 -3.83
CA PRO A 357 10.66 -19.14 -2.65
C PRO A 357 10.36 -20.59 -3.01
N ALA A 358 11.32 -21.49 -2.78
CA ALA A 358 11.16 -22.93 -2.92
C ALA A 358 9.86 -23.44 -2.23
N ALA A 359 9.32 -22.66 -1.29
CA ALA A 359 8.16 -22.98 -0.50
C ALA A 359 6.80 -22.64 -1.16
N LEU A 360 6.70 -21.72 -2.14
CA LEU A 360 5.42 -21.44 -2.82
C LEU A 360 5.22 -22.37 -4.01
N GLY A 361 4.95 -23.64 -3.71
CA GLY A 361 4.60 -24.65 -4.70
C GLY A 361 3.39 -24.26 -5.56
N SER A 362 3.63 -24.25 -6.88
CA SER A 362 2.70 -24.37 -8.02
C SER A 362 1.47 -23.46 -8.13
N LEU A 363 1.68 -22.14 -8.20
CA LEU A 363 0.83 -21.28 -9.06
C LEU A 363 1.63 -20.38 -10.02
N GLY A 364 2.95 -20.28 -9.83
CA GLY A 364 3.88 -19.83 -10.87
C GLY A 364 4.45 -21.03 -11.62
N THR A 365 4.63 -20.91 -12.93
CA THR A 365 5.29 -21.86 -13.85
C THR A 365 6.80 -22.06 -13.57
N GLY A 366 7.24 -21.92 -12.32
CA GLY A 366 8.61 -22.09 -11.86
C GLY A 366 8.88 -23.50 -11.34
N ARG A 367 10.04 -24.06 -11.71
CA ARG A 367 10.55 -25.38 -11.32
C ARG A 367 10.34 -25.69 -9.83
N LYS A 368 9.75 -26.85 -9.54
CA LYS A 368 9.75 -27.46 -8.20
C LYS A 368 11.20 -27.57 -7.68
N PRO A 369 11.49 -27.16 -6.43
CA PRO A 369 12.80 -27.42 -5.83
C PRO A 369 13.04 -28.93 -5.71
N LYS A 370 14.28 -29.35 -5.98
CA LYS A 370 14.71 -30.77 -6.00
C LYS A 370 15.00 -31.36 -4.62
N THR A 371 14.91 -30.58 -3.55
CA THR A 371 15.22 -31.04 -2.20
C THR A 371 14.13 -30.60 -1.23
N PRO A 372 13.42 -31.53 -0.55
CA PRO A 372 12.61 -31.18 0.60
C PRO A 372 13.53 -30.56 1.65
N VAL A 373 13.09 -29.43 2.22
CA VAL A 373 13.77 -28.78 3.35
C VAL A 373 13.84 -29.81 4.49
N PRO A 374 15.02 -30.07 5.09
CA PRO A 374 15.13 -31.03 6.18
C PRO A 374 14.25 -30.57 7.35
N GLU A 375 13.36 -31.45 7.83
CA GLU A 375 12.42 -31.22 8.94
C GLU A 375 13.11 -31.04 10.30
N THR A 376 14.44 -31.16 10.36
CA THR A 376 15.19 -31.21 11.61
C THR A 376 15.75 -29.84 11.98
N GLY A 377 15.15 -29.24 13.02
CA GLY A 377 15.67 -28.07 13.73
C GLY A 377 14.70 -26.91 13.95
N CYS A 378 13.39 -27.14 13.80
CA CYS A 378 12.38 -26.15 14.13
C CYS A 378 11.52 -26.60 15.32
N VAL A 379 11.18 -25.67 16.21
CA VAL A 379 10.36 -25.90 17.39
C VAL A 379 9.35 -24.78 17.58
N THR A 380 8.20 -25.10 18.14
CA THR A 380 7.14 -24.15 18.48
C THR A 380 7.06 -24.01 19.99
N PRO A 381 7.88 -23.12 20.59
CA PRO A 381 7.85 -22.93 22.03
C PRO A 381 6.51 -22.39 22.49
N LEU A 382 6.10 -22.77 23.69
CA LEU A 382 5.07 -22.04 24.40
C LEU A 382 5.58 -20.64 24.79
N LYS A 383 4.65 -19.72 25.00
CA LYS A 383 4.92 -18.29 25.26
C LYS A 383 5.90 -18.05 26.41
N ASP A 384 5.91 -18.94 27.40
CA ASP A 384 6.71 -18.81 28.63
C ASP A 384 8.02 -19.63 28.60
N GLU A 385 8.22 -20.48 27.59
CA GLU A 385 9.41 -21.35 27.49
C GLU A 385 10.64 -20.59 26.99
N VAL A 386 10.44 -19.63 26.09
CA VAL A 386 11.53 -18.94 25.40
C VAL A 386 11.30 -17.43 25.37
N LYS A 387 12.26 -16.67 25.89
CA LYS A 387 12.25 -15.20 25.84
C LYS A 387 13.24 -14.68 24.81
N VAL A 388 12.84 -13.67 24.05
CA VAL A 388 13.78 -12.91 23.22
C VAL A 388 14.58 -12.05 24.17
N VAL A 389 15.88 -12.31 24.25
CA VAL A 389 16.82 -11.48 25.00
C VAL A 389 17.66 -10.80 23.94
N GLU A 390 17.33 -9.55 23.61
CA GLU A 390 18.27 -8.71 22.87
C GLU A 390 19.44 -8.41 23.82
N PRO A 391 20.67 -8.88 23.55
CA PRO A 391 21.85 -8.26 24.14
C PRO A 391 22.10 -6.94 23.38
N PRO A 392 22.74 -5.94 24.01
CA PRO A 392 22.79 -4.58 23.49
C PRO A 392 23.43 -4.55 22.10
N ALA A 393 22.94 -3.65 21.25
CA ALA A 393 23.51 -3.35 19.94
C ALA A 393 25.05 -3.39 20.00
N THR A 394 25.66 -4.35 19.30
CA THR A 394 27.11 -4.34 19.09
C THR A 394 27.45 -3.17 18.20
N GLY A 395 27.82 -2.07 18.84
CA GLY A 395 28.31 -0.87 18.19
C GLY A 395 28.86 0.18 19.15
N LEU A 396 29.39 -0.16 20.34
CA LEU A 396 30.18 0.81 21.15
C LEU A 396 30.99 0.28 22.36
N VAL A 397 31.03 -1.03 22.67
CA VAL A 397 31.75 -1.52 23.88
C VAL A 397 32.90 -2.48 23.58
N ALA A 398 33.18 -2.80 22.30
CA ALA A 398 34.35 -3.61 21.93
C ALA A 398 35.68 -2.84 22.02
N SER A 399 35.68 -1.51 22.13
CA SER A 399 36.92 -0.71 22.17
C SER A 399 37.48 -0.48 23.58
N MET A 400 36.83 -0.95 24.65
CA MET A 400 37.24 -0.62 26.02
C MET A 400 37.95 -1.76 26.76
N TRP A 401 37.97 -2.98 26.22
CA TRP A 401 38.63 -4.13 26.85
C TRP A 401 39.91 -4.59 26.13
N GLU A 402 40.18 -4.05 24.94
CA GLU A 402 41.38 -4.40 24.15
C GLU A 402 42.56 -3.42 24.38
N SER A 403 42.39 -2.41 25.25
CA SER A 403 43.46 -1.45 25.60
C SER A 403 44.14 -1.68 26.95
N SER A 404 43.86 -2.79 27.65
CA SER A 404 44.37 -3.02 29.02
C SER A 404 45.37 -4.18 29.14
N SER A 405 45.80 -4.81 28.05
CA SER A 405 46.71 -5.95 28.15
C SER A 405 47.78 -5.99 27.06
N THR A 406 48.59 -4.94 26.94
CA THR A 406 49.95 -5.06 26.36
C THR A 406 50.86 -3.89 26.75
N ALA A 407 51.58 -3.99 27.86
CA ALA A 407 52.83 -3.22 28.09
C ALA A 407 53.57 -3.73 29.34
N ALA A 408 54.24 -4.87 29.22
CA ALA A 408 55.38 -5.21 30.09
C ALA A 408 56.34 -6.13 29.33
N HIS A 409 57.26 -5.53 28.58
CA HIS A 409 58.46 -6.22 28.10
C HIS A 409 59.70 -5.54 28.73
N PRO A 410 60.62 -6.31 29.34
CA PRO A 410 61.99 -5.89 29.55
C PRO A 410 62.88 -6.25 28.34
N PRO A 411 64.10 -5.70 28.25
CA PRO A 411 64.77 -5.43 26.97
C PRO A 411 65.83 -6.48 26.56
N GLN A 412 66.27 -6.28 25.31
CA GLN A 412 67.62 -6.53 24.76
C GLN A 412 68.02 -7.97 24.36
N LYS A 413 68.30 -8.14 23.05
CA LYS A 413 69.69 -8.20 22.53
C LYS A 413 69.73 -8.18 20.98
N GLN A 414 70.66 -7.38 20.46
CA GLN A 414 71.08 -7.24 19.07
C GLN A 414 72.06 -8.36 18.64
N ALA A 415 72.04 -8.71 17.35
CA ALA A 415 73.20 -8.97 16.47
C ALA A 415 72.64 -9.32 15.07
N ILE A 416 72.73 -8.45 14.05
CA ILE A 416 73.84 -8.27 13.09
C ILE A 416 74.35 -9.58 12.50
N GLY A 417 74.22 -9.74 11.17
CA GLY A 417 74.94 -10.75 10.40
C GLY A 417 74.40 -10.96 8.99
N VAL A 418 74.70 -10.04 8.07
CA VAL A 418 74.54 -10.23 6.62
C VAL A 418 75.65 -11.15 6.10
N ARG A 419 75.29 -12.24 5.40
CA ARG A 419 75.98 -12.67 4.19
C ARG A 419 75.17 -13.72 3.43
N ALA A 420 74.99 -13.47 2.15
CA ALA A 420 74.84 -14.49 1.13
C ALA A 420 76.03 -14.34 0.18
N PRO A 421 76.25 -15.34 -0.67
CA PRO A 421 77.11 -16.51 -0.47
C PRO A 421 78.58 -16.17 -0.16
#